data_AF-G0R355-F1
#
_entry.id   AF-G0R355-F1
#
_cell.length_a   1.000
_cell.length_b   1.000
_cell.length_c   1.000
_cell.angle_alpha   90.00
_cell.angle_beta   90.00
_cell.angle_gamma   90.00
#
_symmetry.space_group_name_H-M   'P 1'
#
loop_
_entity.id
_entity.type
_entity.pdbx_description
1 polymer ?
#
loop_
_entity_poly.entity_id
_entity_poly.type
_entity_poly.pdbx_seq_one_letter_code
_entity_poly.pdbx_strand_id
1 'polypeptide(L)'
;EITKMRTHLEKTLLDKHRRWEINCKEFNPQQMKEKFDNERAKNDIEQEQSKHHINYCMTNQFQTESSQTCQSSLAKHRVIPYHWKGMNDYQRREVILQQDQQRKENEMLKKIELDYEKAYALQTEHNRFMLINLERHKNRQHKQNMNDIKEWNLQKAKEQKIKLKHMYD
;
A
#
# COMPACT_ATOMS: atom_id res chain seq x y z
N GLU A 1 3.60 107.78 -36.96
CA GLU A 1 2.71 106.70 -36.45
C GLU A 1 3.26 105.31 -36.74
N ILE A 2 3.78 105.05 -37.95
CA ILE A 2 4.36 103.76 -38.36
C ILE A 2 5.44 103.22 -37.40
N THR A 3 6.38 104.06 -36.96
CA THR A 3 7.44 103.65 -36.01
C THR A 3 6.90 103.20 -34.66
N LYS A 4 5.82 103.83 -34.16
CA LYS A 4 5.15 103.44 -32.90
C LYS A 4 4.42 102.10 -33.05
N MET A 5 3.83 101.83 -34.20
CA MET A 5 3.22 100.53 -34.49
C MET A 5 4.26 99.42 -34.60
N ARG A 6 5.42 99.70 -35.22
CA ARG A 6 6.51 98.72 -35.33
C ARG A 6 7.07 98.32 -33.96
N THR A 7 7.36 99.29 -33.10
CA THR A 7 7.88 99.01 -31.75
C THR A 7 6.85 98.30 -30.87
N HIS A 8 5.56 98.61 -31.04
CA HIS A 8 4.49 97.89 -30.36
C HIS A 8 4.42 96.42 -30.82
N LEU A 9 4.47 96.17 -32.13
CA LEU A 9 4.47 94.82 -32.69
C LEU A 9 5.69 94.00 -32.24
N GLU A 10 6.90 94.57 -32.30
CA GLU A 10 8.13 93.94 -31.81
C GLU A 10 8.01 93.57 -30.31
N LYS A 11 7.47 94.46 -29.48
CA LYS A 11 7.22 94.19 -28.06
C LYS A 11 6.22 93.04 -27.87
N THR A 12 5.11 93.03 -28.61
CA THR A 12 4.11 91.95 -28.51
C THR A 12 4.66 90.59 -28.96
N LEU A 13 5.52 90.57 -29.98
CA LEU A 13 6.20 89.35 -30.42
C LEU A 13 7.15 88.82 -29.35
N LEU A 14 7.99 89.70 -28.77
CA LEU A 14 8.90 89.32 -27.69
C LEU A 14 8.15 88.81 -26.45
N ASP A 15 7.05 89.45 -26.07
CA ASP A 15 6.21 89.00 -24.97
C ASP A 15 5.55 87.64 -25.26
N LYS A 16 5.14 87.39 -26.51
CA LYS A 16 4.61 86.08 -26.93
C LYS A 16 5.69 84.99 -26.87
N HIS A 17 6.90 85.26 -27.34
CA HIS A 17 8.02 84.32 -27.27
C HIS A 17 8.38 83.98 -25.81
N ARG A 18 8.46 84.98 -24.93
CA ARG A 18 8.70 84.75 -23.50
C ARG A 18 7.60 83.88 -22.87
N ARG A 19 6.32 84.15 -23.19
CA ARG A 19 5.20 83.33 -22.70
C ARG A 19 5.30 81.88 -23.18
N TRP A 20 5.68 81.66 -24.44
CA TRP A 20 5.91 80.30 -24.96
C TRP A 20 7.06 79.59 -24.25
N GLU A 21 8.18 80.26 -24.01
CA GLU A 21 9.29 79.68 -23.27
C GLU A 21 8.92 79.32 -21.83
N ILE A 22 8.14 80.17 -21.16
CA ILE A 22 7.63 79.90 -19.80
C ILE A 22 6.71 78.68 -19.82
N ASN A 23 5.75 78.62 -20.75
CA ASN A 23 4.85 77.48 -20.88
C ASN A 23 5.61 76.17 -21.13
N CYS A 24 6.62 76.19 -22.02
CA CYS A 24 7.47 75.01 -22.25
C CYS A 24 8.29 74.62 -21.01
N LYS A 25 8.78 75.59 -20.25
CA LYS A 25 9.50 75.36 -18.99
C LYS A 25 8.62 74.84 -17.88
N GLU A 26 7.31 75.09 -17.90
CA GLU A 26 6.34 74.53 -16.96
C GLU A 26 5.85 73.14 -17.39
N PHE A 27 5.62 72.95 -18.69
CA PHE A 27 5.12 71.70 -19.25
C PHE A 27 6.16 70.56 -19.21
N ASN A 28 7.42 70.86 -19.52
CA ASN A 28 8.47 69.83 -19.54
C ASN A 28 8.67 69.14 -18.17
N PRO A 29 8.76 69.86 -17.03
CA PRO A 29 8.79 69.23 -15.71
C PRO A 29 7.53 68.43 -15.37
N GLN A 30 6.34 68.90 -15.77
CA GLN A 30 5.09 68.14 -15.57
C GLN A 30 5.14 66.81 -16.30
N GLN A 31 5.52 66.81 -17.58
CA GLN A 31 5.63 65.59 -18.36
C GLN A 31 6.75 64.65 -17.87
N MET A 32 7.87 65.21 -17.39
CA MET A 32 8.92 64.41 -16.75
C MET A 32 8.42 63.74 -15.46
N LYS A 33 7.63 64.45 -14.64
CA LYS A 33 7.02 63.88 -13.43
C LYS A 33 6.02 62.78 -13.79
N GLU A 34 5.13 63.01 -14.74
CA GLU A 34 4.18 61.99 -15.21
C GLU A 34 4.89 60.73 -15.71
N LYS A 35 5.99 60.90 -16.47
CA LYS A 35 6.80 59.77 -16.93
C LYS A 35 7.36 58.98 -15.75
N PHE A 36 7.93 59.66 -14.75
CA PHE A 36 8.50 59.01 -13.58
C PHE A 36 7.45 58.30 -12.72
N ASP A 37 6.29 58.92 -12.52
CA ASP A 37 5.17 58.32 -11.78
C ASP A 37 4.64 57.06 -12.52
N ASN A 38 4.55 57.12 -13.85
CA ASN A 38 4.20 55.97 -14.68
C ASN A 38 5.24 54.83 -14.61
N GLU A 39 6.53 55.15 -14.66
CA GLU A 39 7.60 54.15 -14.53
C GLU A 39 7.60 53.49 -13.15
N ARG A 40 7.37 54.27 -12.08
CA ARG A 40 7.21 53.73 -10.73
C ARG A 40 6.03 52.77 -10.65
N ALA A 41 4.86 53.18 -11.14
CA ALA A 41 3.67 52.32 -11.13
C ALA A 41 3.87 51.03 -11.94
N LYS A 42 4.56 51.09 -13.08
CA LYS A 42 4.91 49.91 -13.87
C LYS A 42 5.83 48.96 -13.09
N ASN A 43 6.88 49.49 -12.48
CA ASN A 43 7.80 48.70 -11.67
C ASN A 43 7.08 48.01 -10.49
N ASP A 44 6.16 48.72 -9.83
CA ASP A 44 5.38 48.16 -8.72
C ASP A 44 4.48 47.00 -9.21
N ILE A 45 3.83 47.17 -10.37
CA ILE A 45 3.02 46.11 -11.00
C ILE A 45 3.88 44.90 -11.37
N GLU A 46 5.05 45.12 -11.99
CA GLU A 46 5.96 44.03 -12.38
C GLU A 46 6.48 43.25 -11.17
N GLN A 47 6.81 43.95 -10.08
CA GLN A 47 7.18 43.31 -8.82
C GLN A 47 6.04 42.47 -8.25
N GLU A 48 4.81 42.98 -8.28
CA GLU A 48 3.66 42.25 -7.76
C GLU A 48 3.36 41.01 -8.61
N GLN A 49 3.42 41.13 -9.93
CA GLN A 49 3.29 40.00 -10.85
C GLN A 49 4.39 38.95 -10.62
N SER A 50 5.63 39.40 -10.37
CA SER A 50 6.75 38.52 -10.07
C SER A 50 6.53 37.74 -8.77
N LYS A 51 6.08 38.41 -7.70
CA LYS A 51 5.73 37.77 -6.43
C LYS A 51 4.59 36.78 -6.59
N HIS A 52 3.54 37.15 -7.33
CA HIS A 52 2.42 36.26 -7.61
C HIS A 52 2.87 35.01 -8.37
N HIS A 53 3.73 35.15 -9.38
CA HIS A 53 4.28 34.03 -10.13
C HIS A 53 5.14 33.12 -9.26
N ILE A 54 6.01 33.68 -8.41
CA ILE A 54 6.79 32.91 -7.44
C ILE A 54 5.85 32.10 -6.53
N ASN A 55 4.83 32.75 -5.97
CA ASN A 55 3.86 32.07 -5.11
C ASN A 55 3.13 30.93 -5.83
N TYR A 56 2.68 31.17 -7.07
CA TYR A 56 2.06 30.15 -7.90
C TYR A 56 3.00 28.94 -8.12
N CYS A 57 4.27 29.19 -8.47
CA CYS A 57 5.25 28.12 -8.65
C CYS A 57 5.50 27.32 -7.37
N MET A 58 5.48 27.96 -6.21
CA MET A 58 5.70 27.30 -4.92
C MET A 58 4.48 26.52 -4.42
N THR A 59 3.27 26.93 -4.78
CA THR A 59 2.02 26.38 -4.23
C THR A 59 1.26 25.48 -5.19
N ASN A 60 1.64 25.45 -6.47
CA ASN A 60 0.93 24.60 -7.42
C ASN A 60 1.08 23.11 -7.09
N GLN A 61 0.18 22.30 -7.65
CA GLN A 61 0.11 20.86 -7.37
C GLN A 61 1.25 20.04 -7.97
N PHE A 62 1.96 20.60 -8.96
CA PHE A 62 3.09 19.93 -9.60
C PHE A 62 4.31 19.99 -8.69
N GLN A 63 4.70 21.19 -8.24
CA GLN A 63 5.84 21.43 -7.36
C GLN A 63 5.62 20.90 -5.94
N THR A 64 4.38 20.96 -5.42
CA THR A 64 4.06 20.43 -4.08
C THR A 64 3.86 18.92 -4.06
N GLU A 65 3.92 18.27 -5.23
CA GLU A 65 3.67 16.85 -5.41
C GLU A 65 2.38 16.34 -4.73
N SER A 66 1.33 17.16 -4.66
CA SER A 66 0.07 16.79 -4.02
C SER A 66 -0.46 15.43 -4.49
N SER A 67 -0.88 14.58 -3.54
CA SER A 67 -1.47 13.26 -3.81
C SER A 67 -2.89 13.35 -4.38
N GLN A 68 -3.54 14.51 -4.27
CA GLN A 68 -4.89 14.73 -4.79
C GLN A 68 -4.94 14.62 -6.31
N THR A 69 -3.84 14.92 -7.01
CA THR A 69 -3.75 14.77 -8.48
C THR A 69 -3.80 13.31 -8.93
N CYS A 70 -3.59 12.36 -8.03
CA CYS A 70 -3.67 10.93 -8.32
C CYS A 70 -5.12 10.45 -8.48
N GLN A 71 -6.11 11.14 -7.91
CA GLN A 71 -7.47 10.64 -7.79
C GLN A 71 -8.26 10.80 -9.10
N SER A 72 -8.92 9.73 -9.54
CA SER A 72 -9.79 9.78 -10.72
C SER A 72 -11.11 10.48 -10.41
N SER A 73 -11.61 11.27 -11.37
CA SER A 73 -12.95 11.87 -11.29
C SER A 73 -14.08 10.84 -11.37
N LEU A 74 -13.81 9.64 -11.91
CA LEU A 74 -14.83 8.61 -12.15
C LEU A 74 -15.23 7.88 -10.85
N ALA A 75 -14.29 7.66 -9.94
CA ALA A 75 -14.57 7.00 -8.66
C ALA A 75 -13.43 7.22 -7.64
N LYS A 76 -13.78 7.27 -6.35
CA LYS A 76 -12.84 7.56 -5.25
C LYS A 76 -11.71 6.53 -5.08
N HIS A 77 -11.98 5.26 -5.36
CA HIS A 77 -10.97 4.20 -5.25
C HIS A 77 -10.08 4.09 -6.48
N ARG A 78 -10.41 4.81 -7.56
CA ARG A 78 -9.64 4.80 -8.81
C ARG A 78 -8.61 5.90 -8.80
N VAL A 79 -7.49 5.59 -9.42
CA VAL A 79 -6.37 6.51 -9.59
C VAL A 79 -6.04 6.68 -11.06
N ILE A 80 -5.51 7.85 -11.39
CA ILE A 80 -5.07 8.21 -12.73
C ILE A 80 -3.69 7.57 -12.94
N PRO A 81 -3.53 6.64 -13.90
CA PRO A 81 -2.31 5.81 -14.00
C PRO A 81 -1.01 6.62 -14.13
N TYR A 82 -1.03 7.71 -14.90
CA TYR A 82 0.15 8.54 -15.15
C TYR A 82 0.42 9.58 -14.04
N HIS A 83 -0.46 9.72 -13.06
CA HIS A 83 -0.22 10.53 -11.85
C HIS A 83 0.04 9.66 -10.61
N TRP A 84 0.09 8.33 -10.74
CA TRP A 84 0.34 7.45 -9.60
C TRP A 84 1.72 7.72 -8.99
N LYS A 85 1.77 8.03 -7.69
CA LYS A 85 3.00 8.33 -6.94
C LYS A 85 3.39 7.28 -5.90
N GLY A 86 2.65 6.18 -5.80
CA GLY A 86 2.90 5.13 -4.82
C GLY A 86 1.74 4.92 -3.84
N MET A 87 1.92 3.98 -2.92
CA MET A 87 1.01 3.77 -1.81
C MET A 87 1.17 4.87 -0.76
N ASN A 88 0.06 5.25 -0.13
CA ASN A 88 0.11 6.16 1.02
C ASN A 88 0.62 5.42 2.27
N ASP A 89 1.00 6.18 3.30
CA ASP A 89 1.53 5.61 4.55
C ASP A 89 0.54 4.71 5.29
N TYR A 90 -0.75 4.95 5.12
CA TYR A 90 -1.78 4.11 5.72
C TYR A 90 -1.82 2.72 5.06
N GLN A 91 -1.87 2.67 3.73
CA GLN A 91 -1.82 1.44 2.93
C GLN A 91 -0.53 0.66 3.20
N ARG A 92 0.63 1.33 3.28
CA ARG A 92 1.89 0.68 3.63
C ARG A 92 1.84 0.03 5.02
N ARG A 93 1.26 0.72 6.01
CA ARG A 93 1.09 0.18 7.37
C ARG A 93 0.14 -1.02 7.39
N GLU A 94 -0.96 -0.97 6.63
CA GLU A 94 -1.87 -2.11 6.51
C GLU A 94 -1.18 -3.34 5.91
N VAL A 95 -0.37 -3.16 4.86
CA VAL A 95 0.42 -4.25 4.27
C VAL A 95 1.37 -4.87 5.30
N ILE A 96 2.09 -4.04 6.06
CA ILE A 96 2.99 -4.53 7.12
C ILE A 96 2.21 -5.31 8.18
N LEU A 97 1.06 -4.79 8.62
CA LEU A 97 0.22 -5.45 9.61
C LEU A 97 -0.28 -6.82 9.11
N GLN A 98 -0.71 -6.90 7.85
CA GLN A 98 -1.14 -8.15 7.24
C GLN A 98 0.01 -9.15 7.14
N GLN A 99 1.21 -8.70 6.76
CA GLN A 99 2.39 -9.57 6.73
C GLN A 99 2.74 -10.10 8.12
N ASP A 100 2.63 -9.27 9.16
CA ASP A 100 2.87 -9.70 10.54
C ASP A 100 1.86 -10.75 11.00
N GLN A 101 0.59 -10.56 10.64
CA GLN A 101 -0.46 -11.53 10.92
C GLN A 101 -0.20 -12.86 10.20
N GLN A 102 0.16 -12.83 8.92
CA GLN A 102 0.50 -14.04 8.15
C GLN A 102 1.67 -14.81 8.76
N ARG A 103 2.69 -14.12 9.28
CA ARG A 103 3.81 -14.79 9.96
C ARG A 103 3.36 -15.52 11.22
N LYS A 104 2.52 -14.88 12.04
CA LYS A 104 1.95 -15.50 13.25
C LYS A 104 1.04 -16.69 12.93
N GLU A 105 0.20 -16.56 11.90
CA GLU A 105 -0.68 -17.65 11.44
C GLU A 105 0.14 -18.85 10.95
N ASN A 106 1.20 -18.61 10.17
CA ASN A 106 2.11 -19.67 9.73
C ASN A 106 2.82 -20.37 10.89
N GLU A 107 3.25 -19.64 11.92
CA GLU A 107 3.83 -20.25 13.12
C GLU A 107 2.82 -21.11 13.88
N MET A 108 1.56 -20.68 13.96
CA MET A 108 0.49 -21.45 14.58
C MET A 108 0.21 -22.73 13.80
N LEU A 109 0.12 -22.65 12.47
CA LEU A 109 -0.10 -23.80 11.61
C LEU A 109 1.01 -24.85 11.74
N LYS A 110 2.27 -24.43 11.82
CA LYS A 110 3.40 -25.33 12.05
C LYS A 110 3.29 -26.07 13.39
N LYS A 111 2.83 -25.40 14.44
CA LYS A 111 2.61 -26.05 15.75
C LYS A 111 1.48 -27.08 15.68
N ILE A 112 0.38 -26.72 15.02
CA ILE A 112 -0.76 -27.62 14.81
C ILE A 112 -0.32 -28.85 14.03
N GLU A 113 0.43 -28.68 12.94
CA GLU A 113 0.96 -29.79 12.13
C GLU A 113 1.85 -30.74 12.96
N LEU A 114 2.77 -30.17 13.76
CA LEU A 114 3.62 -30.95 14.65
C LEU A 114 2.80 -31.76 15.68
N ASP A 115 1.74 -31.18 16.23
CA ASP A 115 0.90 -31.87 17.20
C ASP A 115 0.04 -32.96 16.55
N TYR A 116 -0.44 -32.74 15.33
CA TYR A 116 -1.08 -33.78 14.53
C TYR A 116 -0.13 -34.94 14.23
N GLU A 117 1.11 -34.65 13.85
CA GLU A 117 2.12 -35.68 13.57
C GLU A 117 2.41 -36.54 14.82
N LYS A 118 2.55 -35.91 15.99
CA LYS A 118 2.71 -36.63 17.27
C LYS A 118 1.51 -37.51 17.58
N ALA A 119 0.29 -36.99 17.42
CA ALA A 119 -0.93 -37.75 17.67
C ALA A 119 -1.05 -38.94 16.73
N TYR A 120 -0.72 -38.75 15.46
CA TYR A 120 -0.71 -39.81 14.45
C TYR A 120 0.34 -40.89 14.75
N ALA A 121 1.55 -40.48 15.16
CA ALA A 121 2.60 -41.43 15.57
C ALA A 121 2.17 -42.27 16.79
N LEU A 122 1.55 -41.64 17.80
CA LEU A 122 1.05 -42.33 18.98
C LEU A 122 -0.07 -43.33 18.63
N GLN A 123 -1.01 -42.92 17.76
CA GLN A 123 -2.07 -43.79 17.28
C GLN A 123 -1.52 -44.99 16.49
N THR A 124 -0.52 -44.75 15.65
CA THR A 124 0.13 -45.79 14.85
C THR A 124 0.81 -46.82 15.75
N GLU A 125 1.56 -46.38 16.77
CA GLU A 125 2.16 -47.28 17.75
C GLU A 125 1.12 -48.06 18.56
N HIS A 126 0.05 -47.41 19.01
CA HIS A 126 -1.05 -48.07 19.72
C HIS A 126 -1.67 -49.19 18.86
N ASN A 127 -1.97 -48.89 17.59
CA ASN A 127 -2.50 -49.87 16.65
C ASN A 127 -1.53 -51.03 16.44
N ARG A 128 -0.22 -50.75 16.33
CA ARG A 128 0.82 -51.78 16.25
C ARG A 128 0.81 -52.71 17.46
N PHE A 129 0.76 -52.15 18.67
CA PHE A 129 0.68 -52.94 19.90
C PHE A 129 -0.58 -53.80 19.97
N MET A 130 -1.74 -53.25 19.58
CA MET A 130 -2.99 -54.00 19.51
C MET A 130 -2.90 -55.18 18.54
N LEU A 131 -2.36 -54.97 17.33
CA LEU A 131 -2.21 -56.02 16.32
C LEU A 131 -1.30 -57.16 16.82
N ILE A 132 -0.17 -56.83 17.42
CA ILE A 132 0.75 -57.83 18.00
C ILE A 132 0.06 -58.63 19.11
N ASN A 133 -0.70 -57.96 19.98
CA ASN A 133 -1.41 -58.63 21.07
C ASN A 133 -2.52 -59.55 20.55
N LEU A 134 -3.25 -59.11 19.51
CA LEU A 134 -4.26 -59.91 18.84
C LEU A 134 -3.65 -61.15 18.20
N GLU A 135 -2.53 -61.01 17.50
CA GLU A 135 -1.80 -62.12 16.88
C GLU A 135 -1.32 -63.13 17.94
N ARG A 136 -0.70 -62.64 19.03
CA ARG A 136 -0.29 -63.50 20.16
C ARG A 136 -1.47 -64.24 20.78
N HIS A 137 -2.61 -63.58 20.93
CA HIS A 137 -3.82 -64.21 21.46
C HIS A 137 -4.34 -65.30 20.51
N LYS A 138 -4.43 -65.00 19.20
CA LYS A 138 -4.81 -65.97 18.17
C LYS A 138 -3.90 -67.20 18.17
N ASN A 139 -2.59 -67.00 18.29
CA ASN A 139 -1.62 -68.10 18.34
C ASN A 139 -1.78 -68.97 19.59
N ARG A 140 -2.06 -68.36 20.75
CA ARG A 140 -2.37 -69.11 21.98
C ARG A 140 -3.65 -69.93 21.85
N GLN A 141 -4.73 -69.34 21.34
CA GLN A 141 -5.98 -70.05 21.10
C GLN A 141 -5.78 -71.20 20.11
N HIS A 142 -5.06 -70.97 19.02
CA HIS A 142 -4.77 -72.01 18.04
C HIS A 142 -4.01 -73.19 18.67
N LYS A 143 -2.98 -72.91 19.49
CA LYS A 143 -2.24 -73.94 20.21
C LYS A 143 -3.13 -74.71 21.20
N GLN A 144 -4.03 -74.02 21.90
CA GLN A 144 -4.99 -74.66 22.80
C GLN A 144 -5.94 -75.58 22.03
N ASN A 145 -6.54 -75.10 20.93
CA ASN A 145 -7.40 -75.92 20.08
C ASN A 145 -6.66 -77.16 19.54
N MET A 146 -5.39 -77.03 19.16
CA MET A 146 -4.57 -78.18 18.72
C MET A 146 -4.32 -79.18 19.85
N ASN A 147 -4.11 -78.71 21.09
CA ASN A 147 -4.00 -79.58 22.25
C ASN A 147 -5.31 -80.31 22.54
N ASP A 148 -6.44 -79.61 22.51
CA ASP A 148 -7.77 -80.18 22.74
C ASP A 148 -8.11 -81.26 21.71
N ILE A 149 -7.79 -81.01 20.42
CA ILE A 149 -7.92 -82.01 19.34
C ILE A 149 -7.03 -83.22 19.61
N LYS A 150 -5.78 -83.00 20.04
CA LYS A 150 -4.85 -84.09 20.37
C LYS A 150 -5.37 -84.94 21.53
N GLU A 151 -5.89 -84.32 22.59
CA GLU A 151 -6.47 -85.02 23.74
C GLU A 151 -7.72 -85.81 23.34
N TRP A 152 -8.62 -85.20 22.57
CA TRP A 152 -9.80 -85.86 22.04
C TRP A 152 -9.45 -87.07 21.18
N ASN A 153 -8.48 -86.94 20.26
CA ASN A 153 -7.98 -88.06 19.45
C ASN A 153 -7.40 -89.18 20.31
N LEU A 154 -6.64 -88.85 21.35
CA LEU A 154 -6.08 -89.82 22.28
C LEU A 154 -7.18 -90.57 23.05
N GLN A 155 -8.21 -89.86 23.52
CA GLN A 155 -9.35 -90.44 24.21
C GLN A 155 -10.16 -91.35 23.28
N LYS A 156 -10.43 -90.91 22.04
CA LYS A 156 -11.10 -91.72 21.01
C LYS A 156 -10.32 -92.98 20.66
N ALA A 157 -8.99 -92.89 20.55
CA ALA A 157 -8.14 -94.06 20.31
C ALA A 157 -8.19 -95.06 21.48
N LYS A 158 -8.21 -94.57 22.73
CA LYS A 158 -8.39 -95.44 23.92
C LYS A 158 -9.77 -96.12 23.90
N GLU A 159 -10.83 -95.38 23.62
CA GLU A 159 -12.19 -95.93 23.50
C GLU A 159 -12.27 -97.01 22.41
N GLN A 160 -11.67 -96.77 21.23
CA GLN A 160 -11.61 -97.77 20.16
C GLN A 160 -10.84 -99.02 20.56
N LYS A 161 -9.68 -98.88 21.24
CA LYS A 161 -8.93 -100.03 21.76
C LYS A 161 -9.75 -100.85 22.75
N ILE A 162 -10.48 -100.20 23.66
CA ILE A 162 -11.37 -100.87 24.62
C ILE A 162 -12.51 -101.59 23.89
N LYS A 163 -13.15 -100.94 22.91
CA LYS A 163 -14.20 -101.56 22.09
C LYS A 163 -13.69 -102.78 21.35
N LEU A 164 -12.55 -102.68 20.68
CA LEU A 164 -11.91 -103.81 19.99
C LEU A 164 -11.60 -104.94 20.96
N LYS A 165 -11.08 -104.64 22.15
CA LYS A 165 -10.81 -105.66 23.18
C LYS A 165 -12.09 -106.41 23.59
N HIS A 166 -13.19 -105.69 23.84
CA HIS A 166 -14.50 -106.28 24.16
C HIS A 166 -15.24 -106.92 22.97
N MET A 167 -14.75 -106.76 21.73
CA MET A 167 -15.37 -107.36 20.54
C MET A 167 -14.81 -108.75 20.21
N TYR A 168 -13.65 -109.09 20.78
CA TYR A 168 -12.95 -110.37 20.58
C TYR A 168 -12.85 -111.21 21.87
N ASP A 169 -13.48 -110.74 22.96
CA ASP A 169 -13.83 -111.50 24.16
C ASP A 169 -15.30 -111.95 24.06
#